data_AF-A0AB36ZJH6-F1
#
_entry.id   AF-A0AB36ZJH6-F1
#
_cell.length_a   1.000
_cell.length_b   1.000
_cell.length_c   1.000
_cell.angle_alpha   90.00
_cell.angle_beta   90.00
_cell.angle_gamma   90.00
#
_symmetry.space_group_name_H-M   'P 1'
#
loop_
_entity.id
_entity.type
_entity.pdbx_description
1 polymer ?
#
loop_
_entity_poly.entity_id
_entity_poly.type
_entity_poly.pdbx_seq_one_letter_code
_entity_poly.pdbx_strand_id
1 'polypeptide(L)'
;MSGSLNITSATVDPALLDLPWNLRLDDWPDEYIAALPKGISRHTVRFAHLSGHVVAVKETTAEMSRREYEMLKTLQRLDVPCVVPGAVITNRTDDEGEALPAVLVTRHLKFSLPYRALFSQTLRPDTATRLVDALALLLVRLHVIGFFWGDVSLSNTLFRRDAGAFAAYLVDAETGQLYSGGLSNGQRENDLEIARVNIAGELLDLEAGGRVDDDLDPITVSDGIVAAYRSLWKELTGAESFATSERWRINDRVNRLNELGFDIEELAIKTDEAGSTVRIQPKVVDAGHHQRRLLRLTGLDAQENQARRLLNDLDSYTATYDKQGLDEEMVAHEWLAQVFEPVIRSIPRDLKGRLEPAEMFHQLLEHRWFMSQQQARDVPLAEAVTAYVNDILRHRRDEATVIAPPTEALTLPNLVLDESGDAELTDEDADVDWTKNV
;
A
#
# COMPACT_ATOMS: atom_id res chain seq x y z
N MET A 1 29.15 -34.14 16.92
CA MET A 1 27.73 -34.45 17.21
C MET A 1 26.94 -33.94 16.02
N SER A 2 26.43 -34.84 15.17
CA SER A 2 25.55 -34.47 14.06
C SER A 2 24.30 -33.83 14.65
N GLY A 3 24.11 -32.53 14.46
CA GLY A 3 22.90 -31.85 14.91
C GLY A 3 21.71 -32.40 14.10
N SER A 4 20.62 -32.77 14.76
CA SER A 4 19.37 -33.07 14.07
C SER A 4 18.86 -31.80 13.37
N LEU A 5 18.37 -31.95 12.14
CA LEU A 5 17.69 -30.88 11.39
C LEU A 5 16.61 -30.25 12.27
N ASN A 6 16.65 -28.92 12.41
CA ASN A 6 15.72 -28.18 13.24
C ASN A 6 14.92 -27.20 12.38
N ILE A 7 13.60 -27.36 12.36
CA ILE A 7 12.67 -26.48 11.64
C ILE A 7 11.85 -25.70 12.66
N THR A 8 11.97 -24.37 12.63
CA THR A 8 11.15 -23.45 13.41
C THR A 8 10.17 -22.76 12.48
N SER A 9 8.86 -22.90 12.69
CA SER A 9 7.85 -22.26 11.83
C SER A 9 6.66 -21.76 12.65
N ALA A 10 6.04 -20.68 12.16
CA ALA A 10 4.78 -20.15 12.71
C ALA A 10 3.55 -20.95 12.24
N THR A 11 3.66 -21.66 11.12
CA THR A 11 2.58 -22.48 10.56
C THR A 11 3.11 -23.87 10.23
N VAL A 12 2.46 -24.92 10.72
CA VAL A 12 2.85 -26.30 10.43
C VAL A 12 2.52 -26.61 8.96
N ASP A 13 3.51 -26.53 8.09
CA ASP A 13 3.41 -26.98 6.69
C ASP A 13 4.28 -28.23 6.51
N PRO A 14 3.66 -29.44 6.46
CA PRO A 14 4.39 -30.69 6.33
C PRO A 14 5.27 -30.76 5.07
N ALA A 15 4.90 -30.06 3.99
CA ALA A 15 5.67 -30.07 2.75
C ALA A 15 7.06 -29.45 2.91
N LEU A 16 7.33 -28.74 4.01
CA LEU A 16 8.69 -28.30 4.34
C LEU A 16 9.62 -29.49 4.53
N LEU A 17 9.13 -30.66 4.96
CA LEU A 17 9.97 -31.85 5.13
C LEU A 17 10.36 -32.51 3.80
N ASP A 18 9.62 -32.21 2.72
CA ASP A 18 9.84 -32.81 1.41
C ASP A 18 10.92 -32.07 0.59
N LEU A 19 11.43 -30.94 1.09
CA LEU A 19 12.47 -30.16 0.43
C LEU A 19 13.88 -30.73 0.70
N PRO A 20 14.82 -30.65 -0.27
CA PRO A 20 16.15 -31.25 -0.17
C PRO A 20 17.10 -30.43 0.71
N TRP A 21 16.86 -30.42 2.02
CA TRP A 21 17.65 -29.65 2.98
C TRP A 21 19.09 -30.13 3.15
N ASN A 22 19.39 -31.34 2.68
CA ASN A 22 20.72 -31.94 2.61
C ASN A 22 21.57 -31.39 1.44
N LEU A 23 20.98 -30.61 0.52
CA LEU A 23 21.71 -29.96 -0.57
C LEU A 23 21.84 -28.47 -0.31
N ARG A 24 22.94 -27.85 -0.75
CA ARG A 24 23.07 -26.37 -0.79
C ARG A 24 22.02 -25.79 -1.74
N LEU A 25 21.55 -24.58 -1.49
CA LEU A 25 20.51 -23.96 -2.33
C LEU A 25 20.92 -23.80 -3.79
N ASP A 26 22.21 -23.61 -4.07
CA ASP A 26 22.68 -23.50 -5.45
C ASP A 26 22.61 -24.82 -6.23
N ASP A 27 22.60 -25.95 -5.51
CA ASP A 27 22.57 -27.31 -6.05
C ASP A 27 21.16 -27.94 -6.02
N TRP A 28 20.13 -27.16 -5.68
CA TRP A 28 18.76 -27.66 -5.63
C TRP A 28 18.26 -28.06 -7.04
N PRO A 29 17.62 -29.23 -7.18
CA PRO A 29 17.05 -29.67 -8.46
C PRO A 29 15.94 -28.74 -8.96
N ASP A 30 15.82 -28.59 -10.28
CA ASP A 30 14.84 -27.72 -10.93
C ASP A 30 13.39 -28.07 -10.59
N GLU A 31 13.09 -29.33 -10.24
CA GLU A 31 11.74 -29.78 -9.87
C GLU A 31 11.19 -29.07 -8.60
N TYR A 32 12.08 -28.61 -7.70
CA TYR A 32 11.69 -27.86 -6.51
C TYR A 32 11.67 -26.35 -6.76
N ILE A 33 12.31 -25.87 -7.82
CA ILE A 33 12.57 -24.45 -8.06
C ILE A 33 11.43 -23.84 -8.89
N ALA A 34 10.86 -22.75 -8.39
CA ALA A 34 9.96 -21.90 -9.15
C ALA A 34 10.77 -20.91 -10.01
N ALA A 35 10.48 -20.87 -11.31
CA ALA A 35 11.10 -19.95 -12.26
C ALA A 35 10.48 -18.54 -12.11
N LEU A 36 11.02 -17.75 -11.18
CA LEU A 36 10.66 -16.34 -10.98
C LEU A 36 11.84 -15.41 -11.28
N PRO A 37 11.59 -14.17 -11.74
CA PRO A 37 12.64 -13.16 -11.89
C PRO A 37 13.37 -12.96 -10.55
N LYS A 38 14.69 -13.14 -10.55
CA LYS A 38 15.53 -12.95 -9.36
C LYS A 38 16.10 -11.54 -9.34
N GLY A 39 16.02 -10.88 -8.17
CA GLY A 39 16.82 -9.69 -7.89
C GLY A 39 18.28 -10.06 -7.62
N ILE A 40 19.16 -9.05 -7.53
CA ILE A 40 20.50 -9.27 -6.99
C ILE A 40 20.36 -9.37 -5.47
N SER A 41 20.95 -10.41 -4.89
CA SER A 41 21.03 -10.59 -3.45
C SER A 41 22.46 -10.93 -3.08
N ARG A 42 22.90 -10.41 -1.94
CA ARG A 42 24.15 -10.79 -1.26
C ARG A 42 24.14 -12.24 -0.76
N HIS A 43 22.96 -12.84 -0.62
CA HIS A 43 22.78 -14.23 -0.20
C HIS A 43 22.31 -15.09 -1.36
N THR A 44 22.58 -16.39 -1.29
CA THR A 44 21.96 -17.35 -2.21
C THR A 44 20.46 -17.42 -1.91
N VAL A 45 19.64 -17.02 -2.87
CA VAL A 45 18.17 -17.08 -2.80
C VAL A 45 17.63 -17.99 -3.91
N ARG A 46 16.68 -18.86 -3.54
CA ARG A 46 15.89 -19.68 -4.47
C ARG A 46 14.40 -19.52 -4.18
N PHE A 47 13.60 -19.55 -5.24
CA PHE A 47 12.16 -19.65 -5.09
C PHE A 47 11.76 -21.10 -5.22
N ALA A 48 10.93 -21.61 -4.32
CA ALA A 48 10.55 -23.02 -4.31
C ALA A 48 9.02 -23.18 -4.23
N HIS A 49 8.52 -24.26 -4.83
CA HIS A 49 7.12 -24.65 -4.69
C HIS A 49 6.90 -25.34 -3.34
N LEU A 50 5.93 -24.85 -2.57
CA LEU A 50 5.56 -25.40 -1.27
C LEU A 50 4.03 -25.37 -1.12
N SER A 51 3.40 -26.54 -1.02
CA SER A 51 1.95 -26.68 -0.77
C SER A 51 1.05 -25.83 -1.67
N GLY A 52 1.36 -25.74 -2.97
CA GLY A 52 0.60 -24.95 -3.94
C GLY A 52 0.85 -23.43 -3.90
N HIS A 53 1.88 -23.00 -3.16
CA HIS A 53 2.35 -21.62 -3.10
C HIS A 53 3.84 -21.55 -3.43
N VAL A 54 4.35 -20.34 -3.62
CA VAL A 54 5.79 -20.11 -3.82
C VAL A 54 6.37 -19.50 -2.55
N VAL A 55 7.55 -19.98 -2.15
CA VAL A 55 8.33 -19.43 -1.04
C VAL A 55 9.68 -18.96 -1.54
N ALA A 56 10.24 -17.92 -0.93
CA ALA A 56 11.62 -17.52 -1.09
C ALA A 56 12.47 -18.16 0.02
N VAL A 57 13.58 -18.75 -0.37
CA VAL A 57 14.47 -19.54 0.48
C VAL A 57 15.85 -18.89 0.43
N LYS A 58 16.30 -18.30 1.54
CA LYS A 58 17.53 -17.51 1.67
C LYS A 58 18.53 -18.24 2.56
N GLU A 59 19.71 -18.55 2.04
CA GLU A 59 20.82 -19.14 2.82
C GLU A 59 21.61 -18.06 3.56
N THR A 60 21.81 -18.27 4.87
CA THR A 60 22.56 -17.37 5.74
C THR A 60 23.04 -18.10 7.01
N THR A 61 23.53 -17.38 8.01
CA THR A 61 23.93 -17.98 9.29
C THR A 61 22.71 -18.27 10.18
N ALA A 62 22.86 -19.21 11.13
CA ALA A 62 21.78 -19.56 12.06
C ALA A 62 21.37 -18.36 12.95
N GLU A 63 22.31 -17.50 13.30
CA GLU A 63 22.05 -16.29 14.09
C GLU A 63 21.26 -15.26 13.27
N MET A 64 21.69 -14.98 12.05
CA MET A 64 21.06 -13.99 11.17
C MET A 64 19.65 -14.43 10.76
N SER A 65 19.47 -15.67 10.34
CA SER A 65 18.15 -16.22 9.97
C SER A 65 17.15 -16.15 11.13
N ARG A 66 17.57 -16.47 12.35
CA ARG A 66 16.70 -16.37 13.54
C ARG A 66 16.36 -14.92 13.88
N ARG A 67 17.35 -14.03 13.86
CA ARG A 67 17.15 -12.60 14.15
C ARG A 67 16.20 -11.96 13.14
N GLU A 68 16.41 -12.21 11.85
CA GLU A 68 15.56 -11.69 10.78
C GLU A 68 14.15 -12.28 10.83
N TYR A 69 14.00 -13.58 11.09
CA TYR A 69 12.69 -14.22 11.26
C TYR A 69 11.87 -13.59 12.40
N GLU A 70 12.48 -13.38 13.57
CA GLU A 70 11.79 -12.74 14.69
C GLU A 70 11.53 -11.25 14.45
N MET A 71 12.40 -10.57 13.70
CA MET A 71 12.17 -9.19 13.28
C MET A 71 10.97 -9.11 12.33
N LEU A 72 10.93 -9.90 11.26
CA LEU A 72 9.80 -9.95 10.33
C LEU A 72 8.49 -10.30 11.04
N LYS A 73 8.49 -11.24 12.00
CA LYS A 73 7.30 -11.52 12.83
C LYS A 73 6.87 -10.32 13.65
N THR A 74 7.83 -9.55 14.17
CA THR A 74 7.53 -8.35 14.95
C THR A 74 6.96 -7.25 14.06
N LEU A 75 7.53 -7.03 12.88
CA LEU A 75 7.04 -6.09 11.89
C LEU A 75 5.63 -6.46 11.38
N GLN A 76 5.35 -7.75 11.17
CA GLN A 76 4.01 -8.24 10.84
C GLN A 76 2.98 -7.95 11.93
N ARG A 77 3.35 -8.08 13.22
CA ARG A 77 2.46 -7.71 14.34
C ARG A 77 2.23 -6.20 14.47
N LEU A 78 3.09 -5.40 13.86
CA LEU A 78 2.99 -3.94 13.81
C LEU A 78 2.38 -3.46 12.47
N ASP A 79 1.78 -4.37 11.70
CA ASP A 79 1.12 -4.10 10.42
C ASP A 79 2.03 -3.38 9.39
N VAL A 80 3.33 -3.69 9.43
CA VAL A 80 4.31 -3.16 8.48
C VAL A 80 4.23 -3.95 7.17
N PRO A 81 4.16 -3.28 6.00
CA PRO A 81 4.24 -3.94 4.70
C PRO A 81 5.60 -4.63 4.51
N CYS A 82 5.68 -5.91 4.83
CA CYS A 82 6.88 -6.73 4.67
C CYS A 82 6.55 -8.15 4.23
N VAL A 83 7.55 -8.90 3.78
CA VAL A 83 7.40 -10.32 3.45
C VAL A 83 7.00 -11.15 4.68
N VAL A 84 6.12 -12.13 4.48
CA VAL A 84 5.63 -12.95 5.58
C VAL A 84 6.66 -14.04 5.92
N PRO A 85 7.17 -14.11 7.16
CA PRO A 85 8.11 -15.14 7.55
C PRO A 85 7.41 -16.51 7.62
N GLY A 86 8.03 -17.51 6.99
CA GLY A 86 7.52 -18.89 6.92
C GLY A 86 8.20 -19.80 7.92
N ALA A 87 9.52 -19.97 7.79
CA ALA A 87 10.28 -20.88 8.65
C ALA A 87 11.77 -20.51 8.74
N VAL A 88 12.46 -21.05 9.74
CA VAL A 88 13.91 -21.07 9.86
C VAL A 88 14.38 -22.51 9.97
N ILE A 89 15.33 -22.89 9.13
CA ILE A 89 15.90 -24.24 9.07
C ILE A 89 17.36 -24.14 9.49
N THR A 90 17.71 -24.78 10.60
CA THR A 90 19.08 -24.82 11.14
C THR A 90 19.57 -26.24 11.29
N ASN A 91 20.87 -26.42 11.55
CA ASN A 91 21.52 -27.73 11.69
C ASN A 91 21.31 -28.61 10.44
N ARG A 92 21.36 -27.98 9.26
CA ARG A 92 21.41 -28.70 7.99
C ARG A 92 22.77 -29.38 7.88
N THR A 93 22.77 -30.61 7.36
CA THR A 93 23.99 -31.33 7.01
C THR A 93 23.80 -31.96 5.64
N ASP A 94 24.86 -32.07 4.87
CA ASP A 94 24.83 -32.87 3.64
C ASP A 94 24.89 -34.37 3.94
N ASP A 95 24.87 -35.17 2.87
CA ASP A 95 24.90 -36.64 2.97
C ASP A 95 26.22 -37.18 3.54
N GLU A 96 27.29 -36.39 3.54
CA GLU A 96 28.59 -36.70 4.13
C GLU A 96 28.68 -36.29 5.60
N GLY A 97 27.67 -35.56 6.10
CA GLY A 97 27.57 -35.08 7.48
C GLY A 97 28.24 -33.73 7.72
N GLU A 98 28.67 -33.03 6.66
CA GLU A 98 29.24 -31.69 6.75
C GLU A 98 28.16 -30.64 6.95
N ALA A 99 28.48 -29.60 7.71
CA ALA A 99 27.51 -28.58 8.11
C ALA A 99 27.17 -27.64 6.94
N LEU A 100 25.86 -27.46 6.70
CA LEU A 100 25.35 -26.52 5.71
C LEU A 100 24.83 -25.23 6.36
N PRO A 101 24.82 -24.10 5.62
CA PRO A 101 24.26 -22.85 6.12
C PRO A 101 22.80 -22.99 6.55
N ALA A 102 22.38 -22.15 7.50
CA ALA A 102 20.98 -22.08 7.88
C ALA A 102 20.16 -21.38 6.79
N VAL A 103 18.84 -21.51 6.87
CA VAL A 103 17.93 -20.97 5.87
C VAL A 103 16.80 -20.20 6.53
N LEU A 104 16.48 -19.04 5.97
CA LEU A 104 15.23 -18.33 6.20
C LEU A 104 14.27 -18.58 5.03
N VAL A 105 13.06 -19.02 5.32
CA VAL A 105 11.96 -19.18 4.36
C VAL A 105 10.95 -18.07 4.58
N THR A 106 10.65 -17.31 3.53
CA THR A 106 9.58 -16.30 3.52
C THR A 106 8.56 -16.64 2.43
N ARG A 107 7.30 -16.25 2.62
CA ARG A 107 6.28 -16.43 1.59
C ARG A 107 6.52 -15.45 0.45
N HIS A 108 6.42 -15.92 -0.78
CA HIS A 108 6.47 -15.04 -1.93
C HIS A 108 5.24 -14.14 -1.97
N LEU A 109 5.45 -12.83 -2.15
CA LEU A 109 4.37 -11.87 -2.29
C LEU A 109 3.77 -11.96 -3.70
N LYS A 110 2.55 -12.47 -3.81
CA LYS A 110 1.85 -12.60 -5.10
C LYS A 110 1.67 -11.23 -5.78
N PHE A 111 1.80 -11.21 -7.11
CA PHE A 111 1.71 -10.00 -7.94
C PHE A 111 2.74 -8.91 -7.61
N SER A 112 3.76 -9.23 -6.81
CA SER A 112 4.90 -8.36 -6.64
C SER A 112 5.93 -8.60 -7.72
N LEU A 113 6.67 -7.54 -8.04
CA LEU A 113 7.77 -7.59 -8.99
C LEU A 113 9.02 -7.02 -8.30
N PRO A 114 10.18 -7.69 -8.41
CA PRO A 114 11.45 -7.07 -8.12
C PRO A 114 11.63 -5.83 -8.98
N TYR A 115 12.31 -4.81 -8.47
CA TYR A 115 12.50 -3.55 -9.18
C TYR A 115 13.06 -3.79 -10.61
N ARG A 116 14.12 -4.60 -10.77
CA ARG A 116 14.67 -4.97 -12.09
C ARG A 116 13.66 -5.60 -13.07
N ALA A 117 12.67 -6.33 -12.58
CA ALA A 117 11.63 -6.91 -13.44
C ALA A 117 10.66 -5.83 -13.94
N LEU A 118 10.37 -4.81 -13.11
CA LEU A 118 9.65 -3.60 -13.54
C LEU A 118 10.41 -2.83 -14.63
N PHE A 119 11.74 -2.91 -14.62
CA PHE A 119 12.65 -2.23 -15.56
C PHE A 119 13.16 -3.14 -16.68
N SER A 120 12.51 -4.27 -16.93
CA SER A 120 12.79 -5.10 -18.11
C SER A 120 12.37 -4.43 -19.43
N GLN A 121 11.56 -3.37 -19.32
CA GLN A 121 11.19 -2.43 -20.39
C GLN A 121 11.75 -1.05 -20.04
N THR A 122 11.92 -0.17 -21.03
CA THR A 122 12.46 1.19 -20.85
C THR A 122 11.72 1.94 -19.74
N LEU A 123 12.47 2.32 -18.70
CA LEU A 123 11.91 3.02 -17.54
C LEU A 123 11.59 4.47 -17.90
N ARG A 124 10.29 4.80 -17.92
CA ARG A 124 9.81 6.18 -18.03
C ARG A 124 10.01 6.95 -16.73
N PRO A 125 10.37 8.24 -16.78
CA PRO A 125 10.53 9.11 -15.61
C PRO A 125 9.39 9.01 -14.59
N ASP A 126 8.13 9.08 -15.03
CA ASP A 126 6.96 9.04 -14.13
C ASP A 126 6.85 7.73 -13.32
N THR A 127 7.28 6.60 -13.90
CA THR A 127 7.25 5.32 -13.20
C THR A 127 8.33 5.23 -12.14
N ALA A 128 9.51 5.79 -12.41
CA ALA A 128 10.61 5.86 -11.46
C ALA A 128 10.23 6.71 -10.24
N THR A 129 9.66 7.89 -10.48
CA THR A 129 9.14 8.77 -9.42
C THR A 129 8.10 8.05 -8.56
N ARG A 130 7.11 7.39 -9.16
CA ARG A 130 6.08 6.65 -8.40
C ARG A 130 6.63 5.50 -7.55
N LEU A 131 7.72 4.86 -7.98
CA LEU A 131 8.38 3.81 -7.18
C LEU A 131 9.16 4.40 -6.00
N VAL A 132 9.84 5.52 -6.23
CA VAL A 132 10.52 6.28 -5.17
C VAL A 132 9.51 6.79 -4.14
N ASP A 133 8.36 7.31 -4.56
CA ASP A 133 7.29 7.76 -3.66
C ASP A 133 6.75 6.62 -2.80
N ALA A 134 6.52 5.44 -3.41
CA ALA A 134 6.08 4.25 -2.68
C ALA A 134 7.12 3.78 -1.65
N LEU A 135 8.42 3.86 -1.99
CA LEU A 135 9.50 3.53 -1.07
C LEU A 135 9.63 4.58 0.05
N ALA A 136 9.49 5.87 -0.26
CA ALA A 136 9.47 6.94 0.74
C ALA A 136 8.32 6.72 1.74
N LEU A 137 7.14 6.35 1.26
CA LEU A 137 6.01 5.99 2.10
C LEU A 137 6.33 4.81 3.02
N LEU A 138 6.89 3.72 2.50
CA LEU A 138 7.32 2.58 3.31
C LEU A 138 8.34 3.01 4.38
N LEU A 139 9.34 3.81 4.01
CA LEU A 139 10.38 4.26 4.93
C LEU A 139 9.82 5.13 6.06
N VAL A 140 8.89 6.03 5.74
CA VAL A 140 8.15 6.80 6.75
C VAL A 140 7.39 5.88 7.70
N ARG A 141 6.68 4.87 7.17
CA ARG A 141 5.94 3.89 7.99
C ARG A 141 6.86 3.17 8.96
N LEU A 142 8.04 2.74 8.50
CA LEU A 142 9.07 2.12 9.34
C LEU A 142 9.57 3.08 10.43
N HIS A 143 9.87 4.32 10.07
CA HIS A 143 10.42 5.29 11.01
C HIS A 143 9.40 5.74 12.08
N VAL A 144 8.10 5.78 11.75
CA VAL A 144 7.02 6.09 12.71
C VAL A 144 6.97 5.06 13.84
N ILE A 145 7.15 3.77 13.53
CA ILE A 145 7.16 2.71 14.54
C ILE A 145 8.51 2.56 15.27
N GLY A 146 9.49 3.41 14.96
CA GLY A 146 10.82 3.34 15.57
C GLY A 146 11.77 2.33 14.92
N PHE A 147 11.49 1.86 13.70
CA PHE A 147 12.33 0.88 13.00
C PHE A 147 13.36 1.57 12.10
N PHE A 148 14.64 1.41 12.43
CA PHE A 148 15.76 1.74 11.56
C PHE A 148 16.01 0.58 10.60
N TRP A 149 16.07 0.84 9.30
CA TRP A 149 16.23 -0.20 8.29
C TRP A 149 17.71 -0.54 8.07
N GLY A 150 18.57 0.44 7.82
CA GLY A 150 20.01 0.26 7.67
C GLY A 150 20.48 -0.36 6.36
N ASP A 151 19.58 -0.74 5.44
CA ASP A 151 19.92 -1.19 4.07
C ASP A 151 18.78 -0.88 3.07
N VAL A 152 18.33 0.38 3.08
CA VAL A 152 17.25 0.85 2.21
C VAL A 152 17.71 0.83 0.76
N SER A 153 17.01 0.09 -0.11
CA SER A 153 17.32 -0.02 -1.54
C SER A 153 16.10 -0.49 -2.35
N LEU A 154 16.12 -0.31 -3.68
CA LEU A 154 15.11 -0.90 -4.56
C LEU A 154 15.26 -2.43 -4.63
N SER A 155 16.48 -2.96 -4.48
CA SER A 155 16.71 -4.41 -4.43
C SER A 155 16.09 -5.09 -3.20
N ASN A 156 16.08 -4.42 -2.05
CA ASN A 156 15.49 -4.91 -0.81
C ASN A 156 14.00 -4.57 -0.67
N THR A 157 13.38 -4.06 -1.75
CA THR A 157 11.98 -3.66 -1.80
C THR A 157 11.23 -4.42 -2.90
N LEU A 158 10.08 -5.00 -2.55
CA LEU A 158 9.14 -5.52 -3.54
C LEU A 158 8.04 -4.52 -3.81
N PHE A 159 7.68 -4.37 -5.08
CA PHE A 159 6.63 -3.46 -5.51
C PHE A 159 5.43 -4.22 -6.05
N ARG A 160 4.24 -3.81 -5.64
CA ARG A 160 2.96 -4.29 -6.17
C ARG A 160 2.24 -3.12 -6.85
N ARG A 161 1.65 -3.37 -8.01
CA ARG A 161 0.77 -2.39 -8.67
C ARG A 161 -0.54 -2.30 -7.89
N ASP A 162 -1.00 -1.09 -7.61
CA ASP A 162 -2.23 -0.85 -6.87
C ASP A 162 -3.00 0.32 -7.49
N ALA A 163 -4.08 0.03 -8.24
CA ALA A 163 -5.01 1.02 -8.80
C ALA A 163 -4.39 2.34 -9.33
N GLY A 164 -3.32 2.27 -10.13
CA GLY A 164 -2.64 3.46 -10.67
C GLY A 164 -1.49 4.01 -9.82
N ALA A 165 -1.16 3.36 -8.70
CA ALA A 165 -0.01 3.61 -7.81
C ALA A 165 0.86 2.34 -7.63
N PHE A 166 1.92 2.45 -6.82
CA PHE A 166 2.73 1.33 -6.36
C PHE A 166 2.67 1.23 -4.84
N ALA A 167 2.63 0.01 -4.33
CA ALA A 167 2.83 -0.29 -2.92
C ALA A 167 4.19 -0.96 -2.73
N ALA A 168 5.00 -0.47 -1.79
CA ALA A 168 6.31 -1.00 -1.46
C ALA A 168 6.25 -1.92 -0.23
N TYR A 169 7.01 -3.01 -0.27
CA TYR A 169 7.11 -4.01 0.79
C TYR A 169 8.58 -4.29 1.13
N LEU A 170 8.89 -4.27 2.43
CA LEU A 170 10.20 -4.64 2.97
C LEU A 170 10.47 -6.14 2.79
N VAL A 171 11.62 -6.48 2.20
CA VAL A 171 12.04 -7.87 1.97
C VAL A 171 13.09 -8.31 2.95
N ASP A 172 14.13 -7.49 3.14
CA ASP A 172 15.29 -7.82 3.97
C ASP A 172 15.32 -6.90 5.19
N ALA A 173 15.13 -7.49 6.37
CA ALA A 173 15.12 -6.80 7.67
C ALA A 173 16.39 -7.11 8.48
N GLU A 174 17.41 -7.70 7.87
CA GLU A 174 18.57 -8.25 8.56
C GLU A 174 19.43 -7.19 9.27
N THR A 175 19.63 -6.04 8.64
CA THR A 175 20.37 -4.89 9.20
C THR A 175 19.50 -4.06 10.14
N GLY A 176 18.19 -4.28 10.13
CA GLY A 176 17.21 -3.45 10.83
C GLY A 176 17.19 -3.60 12.34
N GLN A 177 16.77 -2.53 13.02
CA GLN A 177 16.65 -2.46 14.48
C GLN A 177 15.41 -1.67 14.88
N LEU A 178 14.65 -2.22 15.83
CA LEU A 178 13.47 -1.57 16.39
C LEU A 178 13.82 -0.89 17.72
N TYR A 179 13.55 0.41 17.83
CA TYR A 179 13.81 1.21 19.02
C TYR A 179 12.49 1.60 19.69
N SER A 180 12.29 1.16 20.93
CA SER A 180 11.06 1.44 21.70
C SER A 180 10.85 2.92 22.01
N GLY A 181 11.92 3.71 22.03
CA GLY A 181 11.87 5.17 22.22
C GLY A 181 11.61 5.97 20.94
N GLY A 182 11.38 5.28 19.81
CA GLY A 182 11.36 5.89 18.48
C GLY A 182 12.76 6.16 17.94
N LEU A 183 12.83 6.58 16.67
CA LEU A 183 14.08 6.97 16.04
C LEU A 183 14.45 8.41 16.33
N SER A 184 15.72 8.64 16.60
CA SER A 184 16.31 9.98 16.59
C SER A 184 16.34 10.55 15.17
N ASN A 185 16.43 11.90 15.06
CA ASN A 185 16.57 12.52 13.74
C ASN A 185 17.82 12.05 12.99
N GLY A 186 18.94 11.85 13.71
CA GLY A 186 20.18 11.36 13.11
C GLY A 186 20.07 9.96 12.52
N GLN A 187 19.34 9.05 13.19
CA GLN A 187 19.08 7.70 12.65
C GLN A 187 18.23 7.75 11.37
N ARG A 188 17.19 8.60 11.35
CA ARG A 188 16.34 8.76 10.16
C ARG A 188 17.12 9.36 8.99
N GLU A 189 17.90 10.41 9.22
CA GLU A 189 18.73 11.01 8.17
C GLU A 189 19.81 10.04 7.66
N ASN A 190 20.32 9.15 8.52
CA ASN A 190 21.21 8.09 8.08
C ASN A 190 20.54 7.09 7.13
N ASP A 191 19.31 6.64 7.43
CA ASP A 191 18.55 5.79 6.51
C ASP A 191 18.22 6.49 5.19
N LEU A 192 17.95 7.80 5.22
CA LEU A 192 17.74 8.60 4.00
C LEU A 192 19.01 8.73 3.15
N GLU A 193 20.16 8.89 3.79
CA GLU A 193 21.45 8.92 3.11
C GLU A 193 21.73 7.58 2.41
N ILE A 194 21.55 6.48 3.14
CA ILE A 194 21.70 5.11 2.60
C ILE A 194 20.75 4.91 1.42
N ALA A 195 19.48 5.27 1.58
CA ALA A 195 18.47 5.14 0.53
C ALA A 195 18.88 5.91 -0.73
N ARG A 196 19.26 7.18 -0.58
CA ARG A 196 19.66 8.03 -1.70
C ARG A 196 20.83 7.43 -2.49
N VAL A 197 21.90 7.02 -1.79
CA VAL A 197 23.10 6.45 -2.42
C VAL A 197 22.80 5.12 -3.10
N ASN A 198 22.08 4.22 -2.43
CA ASN A 198 21.75 2.91 -2.97
C ASN A 198 20.83 3.00 -4.20
N ILE A 199 19.79 3.83 -4.12
CA ILE A 199 18.84 4.02 -5.23
C ILE A 199 19.55 4.64 -6.43
N ALA A 200 20.39 5.68 -6.21
CA ALA A 200 21.18 6.27 -7.29
C ALA A 200 22.05 5.23 -8.00
N GLY A 201 22.79 4.41 -7.22
CA GLY A 201 23.61 3.34 -7.78
C GLY A 201 22.80 2.31 -8.58
N GLU A 202 21.66 1.87 -8.05
CA GLU A 202 20.80 0.90 -8.72
C GLU A 202 20.14 1.44 -9.99
N LEU A 203 19.85 2.75 -10.06
CA LEU A 203 19.34 3.41 -11.26
C LEU A 203 20.44 3.64 -12.30
N LEU A 204 21.65 4.03 -11.88
CA LEU A 204 22.82 4.13 -12.75
C LEU A 204 23.19 2.78 -13.38
N ASP A 205 23.08 1.69 -12.63
CA ASP A 205 23.27 0.34 -13.16
C ASP A 205 22.25 0.01 -14.28
N LEU A 206 21.00 0.49 -14.14
CA LEU A 206 19.97 0.29 -15.16
C LEU A 206 20.22 1.16 -16.39
N GLU A 207 20.68 2.40 -16.20
CA GLU A 207 21.09 3.32 -17.27
C GLU A 207 22.25 2.73 -18.08
N ALA A 208 23.31 2.27 -17.41
CA ALA A 208 24.44 1.58 -18.05
C ALA A 208 24.01 0.31 -18.81
N GLY A 209 22.92 -0.32 -18.38
CA GLY A 209 22.30 -1.47 -19.05
C GLY A 209 21.36 -1.12 -20.21
N GLY A 210 21.18 0.15 -20.55
CA GLY A 210 20.27 0.62 -21.60
C GLY A 210 18.79 0.37 -21.29
N ARG A 211 18.42 0.33 -20.00
CA ARG A 211 17.05 0.03 -19.52
C ARG A 211 16.30 1.25 -19.01
N VAL A 212 16.91 2.42 -19.12
CA VAL A 212 16.40 3.70 -18.65
C VAL A 212 16.20 4.60 -19.85
N ASP A 213 15.15 5.41 -19.83
CA ASP A 213 14.90 6.45 -20.84
C ASP A 213 15.97 7.54 -20.73
N ASP A 214 16.45 8.08 -21.86
CA ASP A 214 17.52 9.10 -21.88
C ASP A 214 17.13 10.38 -21.13
N ASP A 215 15.82 10.63 -20.96
CA ASP A 215 15.31 11.79 -20.22
C ASP A 215 15.28 11.59 -18.69
N LEU A 216 15.57 10.38 -18.19
CA LEU A 216 15.60 10.09 -16.76
C LEU A 216 16.99 10.38 -16.19
N ASP A 217 17.07 11.26 -15.18
CA ASP A 217 18.28 11.47 -14.38
C ASP A 217 18.22 10.63 -13.08
N PRO A 218 19.06 9.58 -12.95
CA PRO A 218 19.14 8.74 -11.75
C PRO A 218 19.35 9.51 -10.45
N ILE A 219 20.15 10.58 -10.50
CA ILE A 219 20.49 11.38 -9.32
C ILE A 219 19.27 12.19 -8.89
N THR A 220 18.63 12.90 -9.82
CA THR A 220 17.41 13.66 -9.54
C THR A 220 16.29 12.77 -8.99
N VAL A 221 16.08 11.58 -9.57
CA VAL A 221 15.09 10.62 -9.07
C VAL A 221 15.43 10.14 -7.66
N SER A 222 16.71 9.83 -7.39
CA SER A 222 17.17 9.42 -6.07
C SER A 222 17.02 10.53 -5.01
N ASP A 223 17.31 11.80 -5.36
CA ASP A 223 17.10 12.96 -4.49
C ASP A 223 15.61 13.15 -4.15
N GLY A 224 14.73 12.76 -5.08
CA GLY A 224 13.28 12.73 -4.91
C GLY A 224 12.84 11.98 -3.66
N ILE A 225 13.53 10.88 -3.27
CA ILE A 225 13.13 10.11 -2.08
C ILE A 225 13.22 10.94 -0.80
N VAL A 226 14.25 11.78 -0.68
CA VAL A 226 14.50 12.58 0.52
C VAL A 226 13.43 13.67 0.61
N ALA A 227 13.10 14.30 -0.53
CA ALA A 227 12.05 15.30 -0.61
C ALA A 227 10.67 14.70 -0.28
N ALA A 228 10.32 13.58 -0.92
CA ALA A 228 9.08 12.85 -0.67
C ALA A 228 8.97 12.44 0.80
N TYR A 229 10.00 11.79 1.35
CA TYR A 229 10.05 11.40 2.75
C TYR A 229 9.86 12.58 3.69
N ARG A 230 10.58 13.69 3.50
CA ARG A 230 10.50 14.86 4.39
C ARG A 230 9.12 15.51 4.34
N SER A 231 8.51 15.57 3.16
CA SER A 231 7.15 16.05 2.97
C SER A 231 6.15 15.18 3.75
N LEU A 232 6.19 13.86 3.53
CA LEU A 232 5.35 12.88 4.22
C LEU A 232 5.55 12.93 5.74
N TRP A 233 6.81 12.94 6.19
CA TRP A 233 7.16 12.98 7.61
C TRP A 233 6.63 14.24 8.29
N LYS A 234 6.72 15.39 7.61
CA LYS A 234 6.18 16.66 8.11
C LYS A 234 4.66 16.62 8.23
N GLU A 235 3.95 16.11 7.23
CA GLU A 235 2.49 15.99 7.29
C GLU A 235 2.03 15.08 8.44
N LEU A 236 2.76 13.98 8.69
CA LEU A 236 2.44 13.01 9.73
C LEU A 236 2.80 13.47 11.14
N THR A 237 3.96 14.11 11.31
CA THR A 237 4.50 14.45 12.64
C THR A 237 4.35 15.92 13.01
N GLY A 238 3.93 16.76 12.07
CA GLY A 238 3.69 18.18 12.29
C GLY A 238 2.55 18.42 13.29
N ALA A 239 2.69 19.40 14.16
CA ALA A 239 1.57 19.97 14.90
C ALA A 239 1.01 21.15 14.09
N GLU A 240 -0.30 21.19 13.88
CA GLU A 240 -0.96 22.35 13.25
C GLU A 240 -1.96 22.95 14.27
N SER A 241 -1.92 24.28 14.39
CA SER A 241 -2.87 25.06 15.19
C SER A 241 -3.85 25.77 14.27
N PHE A 242 -5.13 25.72 14.64
CA PHE A 242 -6.21 26.32 13.88
C PHE A 242 -7.14 27.11 14.79
N ALA A 243 -7.82 28.11 14.23
CA ALA A 243 -8.92 28.74 14.91
C ALA A 243 -10.11 27.76 15.00
N THR A 244 -10.93 27.87 16.05
CA THR A 244 -12.10 26.98 16.24
C THR A 244 -13.11 27.03 15.08
N SER A 245 -13.11 28.10 14.28
CA SER A 245 -13.93 28.25 13.07
C SER A 245 -13.40 27.51 11.84
N GLU A 246 -12.18 26.98 11.89
CA GLU A 246 -11.50 26.34 10.75
C GLU A 246 -11.46 24.80 10.88
N ARG A 247 -12.50 24.18 11.45
CA ARG A 247 -12.53 22.71 11.65
C ARG A 247 -12.41 21.94 10.32
N TRP A 248 -12.86 22.53 9.21
CA TRP A 248 -12.62 22.00 7.87
C TRP A 248 -11.14 21.69 7.57
N ARG A 249 -10.17 22.41 8.16
CA ARG A 249 -8.72 22.17 7.98
C ARG A 249 -8.25 20.87 8.62
N ILE A 250 -8.94 20.42 9.67
CA ILE A 250 -8.71 19.09 10.27
C ILE A 250 -9.10 18.02 9.26
N ASN A 251 -10.30 18.11 8.67
CA ASN A 251 -10.77 17.17 7.65
C ASN A 251 -9.89 17.18 6.41
N ASP A 252 -9.44 18.36 5.97
CA ASP A 252 -8.49 18.50 4.85
C ASP A 252 -7.17 17.80 5.14
N ARG A 253 -6.62 17.96 6.35
CA ARG A 253 -5.42 17.25 6.78
C ARG A 253 -5.64 15.74 6.87
N VAL A 254 -6.77 15.29 7.44
CA VAL A 254 -7.14 13.87 7.50
C VAL A 254 -7.21 13.28 6.09
N ASN A 255 -7.81 14.00 5.14
CA ASN A 255 -7.91 13.57 3.75
C ASN A 255 -6.53 13.44 3.10
N ARG A 256 -5.63 14.42 3.30
CA ARG A 256 -4.25 14.30 2.82
C ARG A 256 -3.55 13.07 3.41
N LEU A 257 -3.69 12.83 4.72
CA LEU A 257 -3.10 11.63 5.36
C LEU A 257 -3.67 10.32 4.77
N ASN A 258 -4.98 10.30 4.48
CA ASN A 258 -5.64 9.16 3.83
C ASN A 258 -5.14 8.92 2.41
N GLU A 259 -4.93 9.98 1.61
CA GLU A 259 -4.35 9.88 0.26
C GLU A 259 -2.93 9.31 0.30
N LEU A 260 -2.19 9.63 1.36
CA LEU A 260 -0.87 9.06 1.64
C LEU A 260 -0.94 7.63 2.22
N GLY A 261 -2.13 7.06 2.38
CA GLY A 261 -2.35 5.70 2.86
C GLY A 261 -2.16 5.53 4.37
N PHE A 262 -2.30 6.60 5.15
CA PHE A 262 -2.35 6.54 6.60
C PHE A 262 -3.80 6.61 7.09
N ASP A 263 -4.09 5.87 8.16
CA ASP A 263 -5.32 6.00 8.93
C ASP A 263 -5.07 6.87 10.17
N ILE A 264 -6.12 7.25 10.88
CA ILE A 264 -6.03 8.05 12.10
C ILE A 264 -6.61 7.25 13.25
N GLU A 265 -5.75 6.90 14.22
CA GLU A 265 -6.18 6.16 15.41
C GLU A 265 -6.72 7.10 16.49
N GLU A 266 -6.10 8.27 16.66
CA GLU A 266 -6.53 9.23 17.68
C GLU A 266 -6.33 10.68 17.21
N LEU A 267 -7.34 11.51 17.46
CA LEU A 267 -7.30 12.95 17.29
C LEU A 267 -7.28 13.61 18.67
N ALA A 268 -6.09 14.05 19.11
CA ALA A 268 -5.95 14.81 20.34
C ALA A 268 -6.11 16.31 20.04
N ILE A 269 -7.27 16.85 20.36
CA ILE A 269 -7.56 18.28 20.24
C ILE A 269 -7.33 18.95 21.59
N LYS A 270 -6.39 19.88 21.67
CA LYS A 270 -6.17 20.75 22.82
C LYS A 270 -6.61 22.16 22.48
N THR A 271 -7.68 22.63 23.11
CA THR A 271 -8.12 24.01 22.99
C THR A 271 -7.54 24.85 24.12
N ASP A 272 -6.86 25.94 23.78
CA ASP A 272 -6.35 26.94 24.70
C ASP A 272 -6.93 28.33 24.38
N GLU A 273 -6.54 29.36 25.15
CA GLU A 273 -7.03 30.74 24.97
C GLU A 273 -6.57 31.38 23.63
N ALA A 274 -5.61 30.77 22.93
CA ALA A 274 -5.07 31.25 21.65
C ALA A 274 -5.60 30.48 20.42
N GLY A 275 -6.24 29.33 20.60
CA GLY A 275 -6.84 28.55 19.52
C GLY A 275 -7.04 27.06 19.86
N SER A 276 -7.35 26.25 18.86
CA SER A 276 -7.38 24.78 18.99
C SER A 276 -6.15 24.19 18.31
N THR A 277 -5.27 23.55 19.09
CA THR A 277 -4.14 22.78 18.57
C THR A 277 -4.58 21.34 18.38
N VAL A 278 -4.42 20.81 17.16
CA VAL A 278 -4.77 19.43 16.84
C VAL A 278 -3.50 18.62 16.65
N ARG A 279 -3.34 17.60 17.48
CA ARG A 279 -2.32 16.57 17.31
C ARG A 279 -3.00 15.32 16.80
N ILE A 280 -2.70 14.97 15.56
CA ILE A 280 -3.16 13.74 14.93
C ILE A 280 -2.12 12.67 15.22
N GLN A 281 -2.55 11.50 15.69
CA GLN A 281 -1.70 10.32 15.76
C GLN A 281 -2.07 9.41 14.59
N PRO A 282 -1.32 9.48 13.46
CA PRO A 282 -1.57 8.61 12.33
C PRO A 282 -1.17 7.17 12.68
N LYS A 283 -1.93 6.21 12.14
CA LYS A 283 -1.65 4.78 12.21
C LYS A 283 -1.61 4.20 10.80
N VAL A 284 -0.82 3.16 10.64
CA VAL A 284 -0.75 2.41 9.39
C VAL A 284 -1.74 1.26 9.48
N VAL A 285 -2.56 1.09 8.44
CA VAL A 285 -3.52 -0.02 8.35
C VAL A 285 -3.35 -0.80 7.06
N ASP A 286 -3.68 -2.09 7.13
CA ASP A 286 -3.66 -3.01 5.99
C ASP A 286 -4.65 -2.61 4.88
N ALA A 287 -4.37 -3.06 3.66
CA ALA A 287 -5.38 -3.09 2.61
C ALA A 287 -6.58 -3.96 3.04
N GLY A 288 -7.79 -3.43 2.91
CA GLY A 288 -9.01 -4.11 3.36
C GLY A 288 -9.25 -3.98 4.86
N HIS A 289 -8.44 -3.21 5.60
CA HIS A 289 -8.69 -2.94 7.01
C HIS A 289 -10.00 -2.18 7.20
N HIS A 290 -10.22 -1.13 6.40
CA HIS A 290 -11.40 -0.29 6.54
C HIS A 290 -12.65 -1.05 6.15
N GLN A 291 -12.61 -1.84 5.07
CA GLN A 291 -13.74 -2.70 4.69
C GLN A 291 -14.09 -3.67 5.83
N ARG A 292 -13.09 -4.36 6.42
CA ARG A 292 -13.32 -5.29 7.55
C ARG A 292 -13.84 -4.58 8.81
N ARG A 293 -13.28 -3.41 9.16
CA ARG A 293 -13.71 -2.62 10.34
C ARG A 293 -15.13 -2.10 10.15
N LEU A 294 -15.44 -1.48 9.00
CA LEU A 294 -16.78 -0.97 8.71
C LEU A 294 -17.82 -2.09 8.71
N LEU A 295 -17.53 -3.21 8.03
CA LEU A 295 -18.44 -4.35 7.98
C LEU A 295 -18.70 -4.92 9.38
N ARG A 296 -17.67 -5.04 10.23
CA ARG A 296 -17.82 -5.52 11.62
C ARG A 296 -18.67 -4.57 12.46
N LEU A 297 -18.43 -3.27 12.37
CA LEU A 297 -19.08 -2.26 13.22
C LEU A 297 -20.52 -1.94 12.77
N THR A 298 -20.79 -1.96 11.47
CA THR A 298 -22.03 -1.42 10.90
C THR A 298 -22.81 -2.42 10.04
N GLY A 299 -22.18 -3.50 9.59
CA GLY A 299 -22.76 -4.42 8.61
C GLY A 299 -22.79 -3.88 7.17
N LEU A 300 -22.25 -2.69 6.91
CA LEU A 300 -22.14 -2.14 5.56
C LEU A 300 -20.95 -2.75 4.83
N ASP A 301 -21.20 -3.32 3.65
CA ASP A 301 -20.16 -3.67 2.69
C ASP A 301 -19.90 -2.49 1.77
N ALA A 302 -18.63 -2.12 1.64
CA ALA A 302 -18.19 -0.96 0.88
C ALA A 302 -16.75 -1.17 0.39
N GLN A 303 -16.39 -0.55 -0.71
CA GLN A 303 -15.01 -0.56 -1.21
C GLN A 303 -14.08 0.19 -0.24
N GLU A 304 -12.78 -0.09 -0.27
CA GLU A 304 -11.83 0.38 0.75
C GLU A 304 -11.86 1.90 0.98
N ASN A 305 -11.91 2.70 -0.08
CA ASN A 305 -11.97 4.16 0.01
C ASN A 305 -13.33 4.68 0.51
N GLN A 306 -14.42 3.99 0.16
CA GLN A 306 -15.75 4.28 0.69
C GLN A 306 -15.76 3.97 2.19
N ALA A 307 -15.30 2.77 2.57
CA ALA A 307 -15.27 2.31 3.94
C ALA A 307 -14.45 3.24 4.84
N ARG A 308 -13.27 3.67 4.37
CA ARG A 308 -12.44 4.66 5.07
C ARG A 308 -13.19 5.97 5.30
N ARG A 309 -13.84 6.52 4.27
CA ARG A 309 -14.55 7.80 4.38
C ARG A 309 -15.75 7.72 5.34
N LEU A 310 -16.49 6.61 5.33
CA LEU A 310 -17.59 6.38 6.27
C LEU A 310 -17.08 6.24 7.71
N LEU A 311 -16.00 5.49 7.94
CA LEU A 311 -15.37 5.36 9.26
C LEU A 311 -14.87 6.71 9.78
N ASN A 312 -14.31 7.57 8.93
CA ASN A 312 -13.87 8.90 9.36
C ASN A 312 -15.03 9.81 9.78
N ASP A 313 -16.19 9.72 9.12
CA ASP A 313 -17.39 10.46 9.55
C ASP A 313 -17.94 9.91 10.87
N LEU A 314 -17.89 8.58 11.07
CA LEU A 314 -18.19 7.93 12.34
C LEU A 314 -17.26 8.40 13.47
N ASP A 315 -15.95 8.38 13.25
CA ASP A 315 -14.95 8.79 14.25
C ASP A 315 -15.11 10.29 14.58
N SER A 316 -15.42 11.12 13.57
CA SER A 316 -15.77 12.54 13.76
C SER A 316 -17.05 12.74 14.58
N TYR A 317 -18.07 11.90 14.37
CA TYR A 317 -19.29 11.90 15.18
C TYR A 317 -18.97 11.53 16.64
N THR A 318 -18.18 10.49 16.87
CA THR A 318 -17.74 10.08 18.22
C THR A 318 -17.04 11.22 18.96
N ALA A 319 -16.13 11.93 18.29
CA ALA A 319 -15.41 13.06 18.85
C ALA A 319 -16.33 14.27 19.12
N THR A 320 -17.27 14.55 18.23
CA THR A 320 -18.17 15.72 18.35
C THR A 320 -19.14 15.58 19.53
N TYR A 321 -19.59 14.36 19.82
CA TYR A 321 -20.56 14.08 20.89
C TYR A 321 -19.92 13.58 22.19
N ASP A 322 -18.60 13.71 22.34
CA ASP A 322 -17.83 13.32 23.54
C ASP A 322 -18.05 11.86 23.96
N LYS A 323 -18.07 10.94 22.98
CA LYS A 323 -18.35 9.51 23.18
C LYS A 323 -17.09 8.65 23.26
N GLN A 324 -15.93 9.25 23.48
CA GLN A 324 -14.59 8.63 23.36
C GLN A 324 -14.26 7.56 24.40
N GLY A 325 -15.19 7.17 25.28
CA GLY A 325 -15.05 6.07 26.24
C GLY A 325 -16.17 5.03 26.18
N LEU A 326 -17.06 5.11 25.18
CA LEU A 326 -18.15 4.16 24.97
C LEU A 326 -17.73 3.03 24.03
N ASP A 327 -18.47 1.93 24.07
CA ASP A 327 -18.26 0.80 23.16
C ASP A 327 -18.41 1.23 21.70
N GLU A 328 -17.39 0.95 20.89
CA GLU A 328 -17.27 1.40 19.50
C GLU A 328 -18.41 0.87 18.64
N GLU A 329 -18.83 -0.39 18.86
CA GLU A 329 -19.96 -1.01 18.15
C GLU A 329 -21.28 -0.28 18.44
N MET A 330 -21.49 0.14 19.69
CA MET A 330 -22.69 0.88 20.08
C MET A 330 -22.74 2.25 19.41
N VAL A 331 -21.61 2.98 19.38
CA VAL A 331 -21.53 4.30 18.75
C VAL A 331 -21.69 4.19 17.23
N ALA A 332 -21.12 3.14 16.61
CA ALA A 332 -21.29 2.85 15.20
C ALA A 332 -22.75 2.59 14.82
N HIS A 333 -23.46 1.81 15.64
CA HIS A 333 -24.89 1.54 15.42
C HIS A 333 -25.74 2.81 15.58
N GLU A 334 -25.42 3.66 16.55
CA GLU A 334 -26.11 4.94 16.74
C GLU A 334 -25.86 5.90 15.57
N TRP A 335 -24.62 6.04 15.12
CA TRP A 335 -24.27 6.83 13.94
C TRP A 335 -25.01 6.33 12.69
N LEU A 336 -25.11 5.01 12.52
CA LEU A 336 -25.84 4.42 11.41
C LEU A 336 -27.33 4.81 11.44
N ALA A 337 -27.95 4.75 12.63
CA ALA A 337 -29.37 5.09 12.80
C ALA A 337 -29.66 6.60 12.74
N GLN A 338 -28.74 7.45 13.21
CA GLN A 338 -28.97 8.90 13.35
C GLN A 338 -28.41 9.75 12.21
N VAL A 339 -27.38 9.26 11.51
CA VAL A 339 -26.68 10.02 10.46
C VAL A 339 -26.83 9.33 9.11
N PHE A 340 -26.39 8.07 9.00
CA PHE A 340 -26.37 7.35 7.72
C PHE A 340 -27.78 7.09 7.19
N GLU A 341 -28.63 6.38 7.94
CA GLU A 341 -29.97 6.01 7.49
C GLU A 341 -30.87 7.22 7.18
N PRO A 342 -30.91 8.30 7.98
CA PRO A 342 -31.75 9.45 7.67
C PRO A 342 -31.33 10.15 6.37
N VAL A 343 -30.03 10.24 6.10
CA VAL A 343 -29.51 10.77 4.82
C VAL A 343 -30.00 9.90 3.67
N ILE A 344 -29.79 8.59 3.73
CA ILE A 344 -30.23 7.69 2.66
C ILE A 344 -31.76 7.72 2.51
N ARG A 345 -32.51 7.85 3.61
CA ARG A 345 -33.97 7.96 3.58
C ARG A 345 -34.46 9.26 2.93
N SER A 346 -33.71 10.35 3.10
CA SER A 346 -34.03 11.68 2.53
C SER A 346 -33.89 11.74 1.01
N ILE A 347 -33.15 10.80 0.40
CA ILE A 347 -32.99 10.73 -1.06
C ILE A 347 -34.34 10.37 -1.70
N PRO A 348 -34.82 11.12 -2.71
CA PRO A 348 -36.06 10.84 -3.40
C PRO A 348 -36.13 9.40 -3.94
N ARG A 349 -37.32 8.78 -3.86
CA ARG A 349 -37.51 7.35 -4.20
C ARG A 349 -37.13 7.03 -5.65
N ASP A 350 -37.31 7.98 -6.55
CA ASP A 350 -36.95 7.93 -7.97
C ASP A 350 -35.43 7.93 -8.21
N LEU A 351 -34.64 8.39 -7.24
CA LEU A 351 -33.17 8.47 -7.34
C LEU A 351 -32.43 7.39 -6.54
N LYS A 352 -33.14 6.66 -5.66
CA LYS A 352 -32.56 5.63 -4.77
C LYS A 352 -31.99 4.40 -5.49
N GLY A 353 -32.46 4.10 -6.70
CA GLY A 353 -31.99 2.94 -7.48
C GLY A 353 -30.73 3.21 -8.29
N ARG A 354 -30.17 4.42 -8.24
CA ARG A 354 -29.06 4.85 -9.09
C ARG A 354 -27.70 4.42 -8.60
N LEU A 355 -27.55 4.23 -7.29
CA LEU A 355 -26.28 3.96 -6.62
C LEU A 355 -26.51 3.13 -5.36
N GLU A 356 -25.50 2.37 -4.94
CA GLU A 356 -25.53 1.71 -3.64
C GLU A 356 -25.51 2.74 -2.50
N PRO A 357 -26.15 2.46 -1.35
CA PRO A 357 -26.23 3.41 -0.23
C PRO A 357 -24.87 3.91 0.28
N ALA A 358 -23.86 3.03 0.36
CA ALA A 358 -22.52 3.40 0.80
C ALA A 358 -21.87 4.39 -0.18
N GLU A 359 -22.04 4.18 -1.48
CA GLU A 359 -21.51 5.06 -2.53
C GLU A 359 -22.22 6.42 -2.55
N MET A 360 -23.54 6.47 -2.35
CA MET A 360 -24.28 7.75 -2.22
C MET A 360 -23.78 8.56 -1.03
N PHE A 361 -23.59 7.92 0.12
CA PHE A 361 -23.10 8.59 1.31
C PHE A 361 -21.64 9.07 1.13
N HIS A 362 -20.80 8.23 0.52
CA HIS A 362 -19.42 8.58 0.17
C HIS A 362 -19.34 9.87 -0.68
N GLN A 363 -20.12 9.94 -1.76
CA GLN A 363 -20.15 11.10 -2.66
C GLN A 363 -20.74 12.35 -1.99
N LEU A 364 -21.76 12.19 -1.14
CA LEU A 364 -22.29 13.29 -0.36
C LEU A 364 -21.22 13.92 0.54
N LEU A 365 -20.44 13.09 1.25
CA LEU A 365 -19.37 13.56 2.12
C LEU A 365 -18.28 14.29 1.33
N GLU A 366 -17.94 13.79 0.13
CA GLU A 366 -17.04 14.47 -0.80
C GLU A 366 -17.56 15.85 -1.21
N HIS A 367 -18.83 15.91 -1.61
CA HIS A 367 -19.48 17.15 -2.00
C HIS A 367 -19.51 18.16 -0.84
N ARG A 368 -19.85 17.71 0.38
CA ARG A 368 -19.84 18.53 1.60
C ARG A 368 -18.46 19.14 1.85
N TRP A 369 -17.40 18.35 1.66
CA TRP A 369 -16.02 18.82 1.84
C TRP A 369 -15.68 19.91 0.82
N PHE A 370 -15.95 19.68 -0.47
CA PHE A 370 -15.68 20.66 -1.52
C PHE A 370 -16.44 21.98 -1.29
N MET A 371 -17.71 21.90 -0.88
CA MET A 371 -18.50 23.08 -0.49
C MET A 371 -17.89 23.82 0.70
N SER A 372 -17.45 23.08 1.73
CA SER A 372 -16.85 23.67 2.93
C SER A 372 -15.53 24.39 2.62
N GLN A 373 -14.73 23.81 1.73
CA GLN A 373 -13.47 24.39 1.25
C GLN A 373 -13.73 25.68 0.44
N GLN A 374 -14.63 25.65 -0.54
CA GLN A 374 -14.96 26.84 -1.34
C GLN A 374 -15.52 27.99 -0.52
N GLN A 375 -16.35 27.67 0.48
CA GLN A 375 -17.02 28.67 1.30
C GLN A 375 -16.20 29.08 2.54
N ALA A 376 -15.03 28.45 2.75
CA ALA A 376 -14.17 28.63 3.91
C ALA A 376 -14.93 28.55 5.26
N ARG A 377 -15.93 27.67 5.34
CA ARG A 377 -16.76 27.44 6.53
C ARG A 377 -17.20 25.98 6.60
N ASP A 378 -17.55 25.53 7.79
CA ASP A 378 -18.19 24.22 7.94
C ASP A 378 -19.63 24.25 7.37
N VAL A 379 -19.91 23.36 6.41
CA VAL A 379 -21.25 23.20 5.80
C VAL A 379 -22.02 22.10 6.53
N PRO A 380 -23.23 22.38 7.08
CA PRO A 380 -24.07 21.38 7.73
C PRO A 380 -24.49 20.25 6.79
N LEU A 381 -24.62 19.03 7.32
CA LEU A 381 -24.99 17.84 6.53
C LEU A 381 -26.31 18.01 5.77
N ALA A 382 -27.34 18.63 6.38
CA ALA A 382 -28.63 18.86 5.72
C ALA A 382 -28.53 19.81 4.51
N GLU A 383 -27.66 20.82 4.60
CA GLU A 383 -27.37 21.74 3.49
C GLU A 383 -26.69 20.97 2.35
N ALA A 384 -25.68 20.17 2.68
CA ALA A 384 -24.94 19.35 1.72
C ALA A 384 -25.83 18.30 1.03
N VAL A 385 -26.77 17.68 1.74
CA VAL A 385 -27.73 16.73 1.14
C VAL A 385 -28.57 17.40 0.08
N THR A 386 -29.07 18.60 0.36
CA THR A 386 -29.92 19.35 -0.57
C THR A 386 -29.14 19.74 -1.83
N ALA A 387 -27.90 20.22 -1.66
CA ALA A 387 -27.01 20.56 -2.76
C ALA A 387 -26.65 19.31 -3.59
N TYR A 388 -26.20 18.22 -2.94
CA TYR A 388 -25.83 16.97 -3.60
C TYR A 388 -26.97 16.36 -4.43
N VAL A 389 -28.20 16.36 -3.90
CA VAL A 389 -29.37 15.87 -4.63
C VAL A 389 -29.61 16.70 -5.90
N ASN A 390 -29.52 18.01 -5.81
CA ASN A 390 -29.81 18.90 -6.92
C ASN A 390 -28.69 18.94 -7.97
N ASP A 391 -27.45 19.04 -7.53
CA ASP A 391 -26.30 19.34 -8.38
C ASP A 391 -25.70 18.07 -9.00
N ILE A 392 -25.80 16.92 -8.32
CA ILE A 392 -25.14 15.67 -8.74
C ILE A 392 -26.17 14.58 -9.06
N LEU A 393 -26.98 14.13 -8.08
CA LEU A 393 -27.85 12.95 -8.26
C LEU A 393 -28.89 13.11 -9.36
N ARG A 394 -29.51 14.30 -9.48
CA ARG A 394 -30.52 14.58 -10.53
C ARG A 394 -29.94 14.49 -11.95
N HIS A 395 -28.64 14.75 -12.11
CA HIS A 395 -27.97 14.86 -13.41
C HIS A 395 -27.27 13.56 -13.83
N ARG A 396 -27.24 12.54 -12.95
CA ARG A 396 -26.61 11.23 -13.20
C ARG A 396 -27.54 10.31 -14.02
N ARG A 397 -26.97 9.48 -14.90
CA ARG A 397 -27.69 8.40 -15.61
C ARG A 397 -27.87 7.18 -14.68
N ASP A 398 -28.96 6.42 -14.85
CA ASP A 398 -29.29 5.26 -14.02
C ASP A 398 -28.32 4.07 -14.20
N GLU A 399 -27.50 3.74 -13.20
CA GLU A 399 -26.54 2.62 -13.24
C GLU A 399 -27.21 1.24 -13.21
N ALA A 400 -28.46 1.14 -12.71
CA ALA A 400 -29.24 -0.10 -12.71
C ALA A 400 -29.51 -0.66 -14.13
N THR A 401 -29.27 0.14 -15.18
CA THR A 401 -29.46 -0.28 -16.58
C THR A 401 -28.17 -0.81 -17.22
N VAL A 402 -27.04 -0.81 -16.52
CA VAL A 402 -25.72 -1.16 -17.08
C VAL A 402 -25.24 -2.57 -16.71
N ILE A 403 -26.00 -3.34 -15.91
CA ILE A 403 -25.66 -4.73 -15.60
C ILE A 403 -26.13 -5.67 -16.74
N ALA A 404 -25.23 -5.80 -17.73
CA ALA A 404 -25.07 -6.82 -18.80
C ALA A 404 -26.04 -6.82 -20.02
N PRO A 405 -25.49 -7.06 -21.22
CA PRO A 405 -25.30 -8.44 -21.71
C PRO A 405 -23.82 -8.89 -21.68
N PRO A 406 -23.55 -10.20 -21.79
CA PRO A 406 -22.27 -10.80 -21.42
C PRO A 406 -21.15 -10.36 -22.35
N THR A 407 -19.94 -10.39 -21.79
CA THR A 407 -18.64 -10.25 -22.45
C THR A 407 -18.65 -10.84 -23.87
N GLU A 408 -18.82 -10.00 -24.89
CA GLU A 408 -18.24 -10.32 -26.19
C GLU A 408 -16.72 -10.29 -25.96
N ALA A 409 -16.10 -11.44 -26.18
CA ALA A 409 -14.66 -11.56 -26.16
C ALA A 409 -14.08 -10.45 -27.05
N LEU A 410 -13.28 -9.56 -26.48
CA LEU A 410 -12.27 -8.83 -27.24
C LEU A 410 -11.31 -9.90 -27.79
N THR A 411 -11.64 -10.44 -28.97
CA THR A 411 -10.66 -11.07 -29.84
C THR A 411 -9.60 -10.02 -30.11
N LEU A 412 -8.47 -10.15 -29.42
CA LEU A 412 -7.22 -9.54 -29.83
C LEU A 412 -7.03 -9.83 -31.33
N PRO A 413 -6.68 -8.85 -32.16
CA PRO A 413 -6.37 -9.13 -33.55
C PRO A 413 -5.24 -10.16 -33.60
N ASN A 414 -5.47 -11.26 -34.32
CA ASN A 414 -4.44 -12.25 -34.61
C ASN A 414 -3.27 -11.52 -35.30
N LEU A 415 -2.13 -11.43 -34.61
CA LEU A 415 -0.84 -11.15 -35.23
C LEU A 415 -0.49 -12.33 -36.13
N VAL A 416 -0.85 -12.22 -37.41
CA VAL A 416 -0.23 -13.05 -38.45
C VAL A 416 1.15 -12.42 -38.70
N LEU A 417 2.19 -13.08 -38.20
CA LEU A 417 3.56 -12.81 -38.64
C LEU A 417 3.68 -13.34 -40.08
N ASP A 418 3.86 -12.44 -41.05
CA ASP A 418 4.44 -12.82 -42.34
C ASP A 418 5.98 -12.69 -42.29
N GLU A 419 6.69 -13.48 -43.10
CA GLU A 419 8.15 -13.61 -43.11
C GLU A 419 8.91 -12.44 -43.79
N SER A 420 8.30 -11.26 -43.92
CA SER A 420 8.92 -10.07 -44.51
C SER A 420 8.61 -8.83 -43.68
N GLY A 421 9.41 -8.61 -42.63
CA GLY A 421 9.18 -7.54 -41.65
C GLY A 421 9.22 -6.11 -42.21
N ASP A 422 8.06 -5.57 -42.55
CA ASP A 422 7.74 -4.13 -42.62
C ASP A 422 6.24 -3.94 -42.28
N ALA A 423 5.93 -2.96 -41.42
CA ALA A 423 4.56 -2.64 -41.00
C ALA A 423 4.11 -1.29 -41.59
N GLU A 424 3.16 -1.31 -42.53
CA GLU A 424 2.40 -0.12 -42.96
C GLU A 424 1.07 -0.03 -42.20
N LEU A 425 0.80 1.15 -41.63
CA LEU A 425 -0.48 1.53 -41.02
C LEU A 425 -1.40 2.10 -42.11
N THR A 426 -2.59 1.54 -42.29
CA THR A 426 -3.66 2.16 -43.09
C THR A 426 -4.79 2.60 -42.15
N ASP A 427 -5.00 3.92 -42.10
CA ASP A 427 -6.11 4.62 -41.43
C ASP A 427 -7.32 4.63 -42.38
N GLU A 428 -8.43 3.98 -42.00
CA GLU A 428 -9.76 4.23 -42.56
C GLU A 428 -10.72 4.50 -41.40
N ASP A 429 -10.94 5.80 -41.09
CA ASP A 429 -12.21 6.39 -40.62
C ASP A 429 -12.01 7.85 -40.16
N ALA A 430 -11.47 8.68 -41.06
CA ALA A 430 -11.44 10.14 -40.90
C ALA A 430 -12.41 10.77 -41.90
N ASP A 431 -13.68 10.95 -41.52
CA ASP A 431 -14.57 11.95 -42.12
C ASP A 431 -15.84 12.17 -41.27
N VAL A 432 -15.76 13.06 -40.28
CA VAL A 432 -16.94 13.76 -39.74
C VAL A 432 -16.56 15.23 -39.49
N ASP A 433 -17.14 16.13 -40.27
CA ASP A 433 -17.02 17.59 -40.17
C ASP A 433 -18.01 18.13 -39.12
N TRP A 434 -17.48 18.75 -38.06
CA TRP A 434 -18.22 19.22 -36.88
C TRP A 434 -18.70 20.67 -37.00
N THR A 435 -18.63 21.29 -38.19
CA THR A 435 -19.03 22.68 -38.39
C THR A 435 -20.29 22.83 -39.23
N LYS A 436 -21.47 22.53 -38.66
CA LYS A 436 -22.76 23.14 -39.07
C LYS A 436 -23.93 22.80 -38.11
N ASN A 437 -24.65 23.88 -37.77
CA ASN A 437 -26.03 23.99 -37.26
C ASN A 437 -26.28 24.12 -35.75
N VAL A 438 -26.40 25.41 -35.37
CA VAL A 438 -27.45 26.09 -34.56
C VAL A 438 -27.92 25.44 -33.26
#